data_AF-A0A3A5LCC6-F1
#
_entry.id   AF-A0A3A5LCC6-F1
#
_cell.length_a   1.000
_cell.length_b   1.000
_cell.length_c   1.000
_cell.angle_alpha   90.00
_cell.angle_beta   90.00
_cell.angle_gamma   90.00
#
_symmetry.space_group_name_H-M   'P 1'
#
loop_
_entity.id
_entity.type
_entity.pdbx_description
1 polymer ?
#
loop_
_entity_poly.entity_id
_entity_poly.type
_entity_poly.pdbx_seq_one_letter_code
_entity_poly.pdbx_strand_id
1 'polypeptide(L)'
;MSDLSEQLSPQEQSERDELARAFAEVFALAAGKRVLFWMLEQCAIYADPFASENTNATNYSLGLQAAGRKLISKLDEVDPRFYPRLLLEIANLRAMDRAAAAAKQETEDEE
;
A
#
# COMPACT_ATOMS: atom_id res chain seq x y z
N MET A 1 8.82 21.29 28.98
CA MET A 1 7.43 21.07 28.53
C MET A 1 7.19 19.58 28.57
N SER A 2 6.10 19.18 29.23
CA SER A 2 5.78 17.82 29.65
C SER A 2 5.97 16.80 28.53
N ASP A 3 6.86 15.83 28.77
CA ASP A 3 6.92 14.55 28.07
C ASP A 3 5.64 13.78 28.42
N LEU A 4 4.53 14.14 27.76
CA LEU A 4 3.33 13.32 27.71
C LEU A 4 3.61 12.19 26.72
N SER A 5 4.50 11.27 27.10
CA SER A 5 4.43 9.92 26.56
C SER A 5 3.09 9.37 27.05
N GLU A 6 2.04 9.52 26.25
CA GLU A 6 0.81 8.74 26.40
C GLU A 6 1.25 7.27 26.39
N GLN A 7 1.45 6.71 27.57
CA GLN A 7 1.64 5.28 27.73
C GLN A 7 0.29 4.67 27.35
N LEU A 8 0.25 4.04 26.18
CA LEU A 8 -0.91 3.28 25.72
C LEU A 8 -1.37 2.36 26.84
N SER A 9 -2.69 2.30 27.04
CA SER A 9 -3.25 1.31 27.94
C SER A 9 -2.88 -0.11 27.46
N PRO A 10 -2.83 -1.11 28.36
CA PRO A 10 -2.55 -2.48 27.98
C PRO A 10 -3.46 -3.02 26.87
N GLN A 11 -4.71 -2.53 26.81
CA GLN A 11 -5.67 -2.90 25.79
C GLN A 11 -5.30 -2.29 24.42
N GLU A 12 -5.02 -0.98 24.35
CA GLU A 12 -4.62 -0.32 23.10
C GLU A 12 -3.31 -0.89 22.55
N GLN A 13 -2.39 -1.25 23.44
CA GLN A 13 -1.16 -1.93 23.08
C GLN A 13 -1.43 -3.30 22.44
N SER A 14 -2.34 -4.10 23.03
CA SER A 14 -2.75 -5.39 22.48
C SER A 14 -3.41 -5.25 21.10
N GLU A 15 -4.37 -4.31 20.96
CA GLU A 15 -5.06 -4.05 19.70
C GLU A 15 -4.08 -3.61 18.59
N ARG A 16 -3.10 -2.78 18.94
CA ARG A 16 -2.03 -2.36 18.02
C ARG A 16 -1.19 -3.54 17.55
N ASP A 17 -0.79 -4.41 18.48
CA ASP A 17 0.08 -5.55 18.18
C ASP A 17 -0.66 -6.63 17.37
N GLU A 18 -1.96 -6.83 17.62
CA GLU A 18 -2.83 -7.69 16.79
C GLU A 18 -2.97 -7.15 15.37
N LEU A 19 -3.21 -5.85 15.22
CA LEU A 19 -3.32 -5.22 13.92
C LEU A 19 -1.99 -5.30 13.14
N ALA A 20 -0.86 -5.12 13.82
CA ALA A 20 0.47 -5.29 13.21
C ALA A 20 0.68 -6.72 12.69
N ARG A 21 0.26 -7.74 13.46
CA ARG A 21 0.29 -9.14 13.01
C ARG A 21 -0.58 -9.36 11.78
N ALA A 22 -1.80 -8.83 11.77
CA ALA A 22 -2.70 -8.94 10.63
C ALA A 22 -2.10 -8.32 9.35
N PHE A 23 -1.47 -7.15 9.46
CA PHE A 23 -0.76 -6.54 8.31
C PHE A 23 0.40 -7.41 7.81
N ALA A 24 1.19 -7.99 8.73
CA ALA A 24 2.29 -8.88 8.37
C ALA A 24 1.79 -10.16 7.67
N GLU A 25 0.69 -10.75 8.13
CA GLU A 25 0.06 -11.92 7.51
C GLU A 25 -0.45 -11.62 6.11
N VAL A 26 -1.16 -10.50 5.92
CA VAL A 26 -1.60 -10.04 4.60
C VAL A 26 -0.41 -9.81 3.69
N PHE A 27 0.66 -9.20 4.19
CA PHE A 27 1.87 -8.98 3.42
C PHE A 27 2.53 -10.28 2.98
N ALA A 28 2.57 -11.30 3.83
CA ALA A 28 3.19 -12.58 3.48
C ALA A 28 2.58 -13.20 2.20
N LEU A 29 1.30 -12.95 1.94
CA LEU A 29 0.59 -13.45 0.77
C LEU A 29 0.84 -12.58 -0.48
N ALA A 30 1.19 -13.22 -1.60
CA ALA A 30 1.33 -12.53 -2.89
C ALA A 30 0.02 -11.83 -3.34
N ALA A 31 -1.14 -12.41 -3.00
CA ALA A 31 -2.44 -11.79 -3.24
C ALA A 31 -2.66 -10.56 -2.34
N GLY A 32 -2.28 -10.65 -1.06
CA GLY A 32 -2.39 -9.54 -0.11
C GLY A 32 -1.56 -8.32 -0.54
N LYS A 33 -0.34 -8.55 -1.04
CA LYS A 33 0.48 -7.47 -1.64
C LYS A 33 -0.23 -6.79 -2.80
N ARG A 34 -0.84 -7.55 -3.72
CA ARG A 34 -1.58 -7.01 -4.86
C ARG A 34 -2.75 -6.13 -4.41
N VAL A 35 -3.51 -6.59 -3.41
CA VAL A 35 -4.64 -5.82 -2.85
C VAL A 35 -4.16 -4.55 -2.16
N LEU A 36 -3.14 -4.63 -1.30
CA LEU A 36 -2.58 -3.47 -0.61
C LEU A 36 -2.08 -2.41 -1.61
N PHE A 37 -1.39 -2.85 -2.66
CA PHE A 37 -0.92 -1.96 -3.70
C PHE A 37 -2.08 -1.34 -4.50
N TRP A 38 -3.08 -2.14 -4.87
CA TRP A 38 -4.27 -1.65 -5.55
C TRP A 38 -5.01 -0.59 -4.73
N MET A 39 -5.12 -0.77 -3.40
CA MET A 39 -5.73 0.22 -2.51
C MET A 39 -4.96 1.55 -2.54
N LEU A 40 -3.62 1.50 -2.55
CA LEU A 40 -2.79 2.71 -2.66
C LEU A 40 -2.97 3.40 -4.02
N GLU A 41 -3.12 2.64 -5.10
CA GLU A 41 -3.47 3.18 -6.43
C GLU A 41 -4.82 3.91 -6.40
N GLN A 42 -5.84 3.36 -5.71
CA GLN A 42 -7.15 4.02 -5.57
C GLN A 42 -7.08 5.32 -4.77
N CYS A 43 -6.09 5.44 -3.89
CA CYS A 43 -5.83 6.69 -3.16
C CYS A 43 -5.08 7.74 -3.99
N ALA A 44 -4.78 7.48 -5.27
CA ALA A 44 -4.12 8.39 -6.20
C ALA A 44 -2.79 8.96 -5.67
N ILE A 45 -2.06 8.20 -4.84
CA ILE A 45 -0.85 8.68 -4.14
C ILE A 45 0.33 8.98 -5.08
N TYR A 46 0.28 8.43 -6.29
CA TYR A 46 1.32 8.59 -7.32
C TYR A 46 0.92 9.59 -8.41
N ALA A 47 -0.28 10.18 -8.35
CA ALA A 47 -0.78 11.11 -9.34
C ALA A 47 -0.55 12.57 -8.90
N ASP A 48 -0.46 13.48 -9.86
CA ASP A 48 -0.49 14.92 -9.57
C ASP A 48 -1.90 15.31 -9.11
N PRO A 49 -2.07 15.91 -7.92
CA PRO A 49 -3.38 16.36 -7.47
C PRO A 49 -3.91 17.58 -8.24
N PHE A 50 -3.06 18.35 -8.92
CA PHE A 50 -3.45 19.62 -9.53
C PHE A 50 -4.22 19.43 -10.85
N ALA A 51 -5.49 19.85 -10.86
CA ALA A 51 -6.37 19.81 -12.03
C ALA A 51 -6.58 21.20 -12.65
N SER A 52 -5.52 22.02 -12.74
CA SER A 52 -5.58 23.37 -13.32
C SER A 52 -6.65 24.25 -12.64
N GLU A 53 -7.56 24.85 -13.41
CA GLU A 53 -8.61 25.75 -12.94
C GLU A 53 -9.73 25.04 -12.14
N ASN A 54 -9.77 23.70 -12.13
CA ASN A 54 -10.80 22.95 -11.41
C ASN A 54 -10.40 22.70 -9.95
N THR A 55 -10.59 23.72 -9.10
CA THR A 55 -10.31 23.64 -7.65
C THR A 55 -11.02 22.47 -6.96
N ASN A 56 -12.23 22.11 -7.38
CA ASN A 56 -12.98 21.01 -6.78
C ASN A 56 -12.34 19.66 -7.08
N ALA A 57 -11.90 19.44 -8.32
CA ALA A 57 -11.17 18.23 -8.69
C ALA A 57 -9.84 18.12 -7.96
N THR A 58 -9.11 19.23 -7.80
CA THR A 58 -7.88 19.27 -7.01
C THR A 58 -8.11 18.89 -5.55
N ASN A 59 -9.12 19.47 -4.90
CA ASN A 59 -9.47 19.15 -3.51
C ASN A 59 -9.90 17.69 -3.33
N TYR A 60 -10.64 17.13 -4.28
CA TYR A 60 -11.01 15.72 -4.28
C TYR A 60 -9.77 14.81 -4.32
N SER A 61 -8.85 15.06 -5.25
CA SER A 61 -7.59 14.31 -5.37
C SER A 61 -6.75 14.41 -4.10
N LEU A 62 -6.65 15.59 -3.49
CA LEU A 62 -5.96 15.79 -2.21
C LEU A 62 -6.59 14.96 -1.07
N GLY A 63 -7.93 14.86 -1.06
CA GLY A 63 -8.67 14.02 -0.12
C GLY A 63 -8.36 12.54 -0.27
N LEU A 64 -8.34 12.02 -1.51
CA LEU A 64 -7.94 10.64 -1.79
C LEU A 64 -6.51 10.36 -1.33
N GLN A 65 -5.58 11.26 -1.66
CA GLN A 65 -4.18 11.12 -1.26
C GLN A 65 -3.99 11.18 0.25
N ALA A 66 -4.82 11.94 0.97
CA ALA A 66 -4.78 11.97 2.42
C ALA A 66 -5.13 10.59 3.01
N ALA A 67 -6.10 9.87 2.45
CA ALA A 67 -6.40 8.50 2.84
C ALA A 67 -5.23 7.55 2.57
N GLY A 68 -4.59 7.69 1.39
CA GLY A 68 -3.40 6.89 1.05
C GLY A 68 -2.21 7.14 1.97
N ARG A 69 -1.96 8.40 2.35
CA ARG A 69 -0.92 8.76 3.33
C ARG A 69 -1.20 8.17 4.71
N LYS A 70 -2.47 8.11 5.14
CA LYS A 70 -2.85 7.43 6.40
C LYS A 70 -2.57 5.94 6.33
N LEU A 71 -2.86 5.28 5.21
CA LEU A 71 -2.52 3.88 5.02
C LEU A 71 -1.00 3.67 5.07
N ILE A 72 -0.20 4.48 4.36
CA ILE A 72 1.26 4.40 4.42
C ILE A 72 1.78 4.61 5.85
N SER A 73 1.27 5.61 6.56
CA SER A 73 1.61 5.84 7.97
C SER A 73 1.32 4.61 8.81
N LYS A 74 0.19 3.94 8.56
CA LYS A 74 -0.14 2.71 9.29
C LYS A 74 0.81 1.57 8.97
N LEU A 75 1.26 1.45 7.71
CA LEU A 75 2.27 0.46 7.33
C LEU A 75 3.62 0.76 8.01
N ASP A 76 4.01 2.03 8.09
CA ASP A 76 5.24 2.49 8.73
C ASP A 76 5.26 2.20 10.24
N GLU A 77 4.12 2.39 10.92
CA GLU A 77 3.93 2.01 12.33
C GLU A 77 4.13 0.51 12.58
N VAL A 78 3.77 -0.34 11.61
CA VAL A 78 3.92 -1.80 11.71
C VAL A 78 5.37 -2.22 11.48
N ASP A 79 5.96 -1.75 10.37
CA ASP A 79 7.38 -1.91 10.04
C ASP A 79 7.77 -0.74 9.11
N PRO A 80 8.76 0.11 9.46
CA PRO A 80 9.17 1.22 8.61
C PRO A 80 9.65 0.83 7.22
N ARG A 81 10.02 -0.44 7.03
CA ARG A 81 10.45 -0.99 5.74
C ARG A 81 9.29 -1.60 4.95
N PHE A 82 8.09 -1.68 5.52
CA PHE A 82 6.94 -2.36 4.92
C PHE A 82 6.57 -1.74 3.58
N TYR A 83 6.32 -0.44 3.54
CA TYR A 83 5.90 0.24 2.32
C TYR A 83 6.99 0.19 1.22
N PRO A 84 8.27 0.51 1.49
CA PRO A 84 9.33 0.30 0.51
C PRO A 84 9.42 -1.14 -0.02
N ARG A 85 9.29 -2.15 0.86
CA ARG A 85 9.30 -3.56 0.45
C ARG A 85 8.09 -3.91 -0.43
N LEU A 86 6.91 -3.38 -0.13
CA LEU A 86 5.72 -3.57 -0.95
C LEU A 86 5.95 -3.13 -2.40
N LEU A 87 6.56 -1.96 -2.60
CA LEU A 87 6.84 -1.43 -3.94
C LEU A 87 7.78 -2.35 -4.73
N LEU A 88 8.84 -2.84 -4.08
CA LEU A 88 9.81 -3.75 -4.70
C LEU A 88 9.18 -5.10 -5.04
N GLU A 89 8.41 -5.68 -4.11
CA GLU A 89 7.77 -6.97 -4.33
C GLU A 89 6.69 -6.91 -5.41
N ILE A 90 5.95 -5.80 -5.52
CA ILE A 90 4.97 -5.60 -6.61
C ILE A 90 5.65 -5.46 -7.97
N ALA A 91 6.78 -4.77 -8.05
CA ALA A 91 7.55 -4.68 -9.28
C ALA A 91 7.98 -6.08 -9.75
N ASN A 92 8.46 -6.92 -8.82
CA ASN A 92 8.83 -8.31 -9.08
C ASN A 92 7.63 -9.15 -9.53
N LEU A 93 6.51 -9.09 -8.81
CA LEU A 93 5.29 -9.82 -9.16
C LEU A 93 4.80 -9.46 -10.57
N ARG A 94 4.74 -8.16 -10.89
CA ARG A 94 4.34 -7.70 -12.23
C ARG A 94 5.32 -8.14 -13.31
N ALA A 95 6.62 -8.23 -13.02
CA ALA A 95 7.61 -8.74 -13.98
C ALA A 95 7.43 -10.23 -14.25
N MET A 96 7.20 -11.03 -13.20
CA MET A 96 6.91 -12.46 -13.32
C MET A 96 5.62 -12.72 -14.10
N ASP A 97 4.57 -11.95 -13.83
CA ASP A 97 3.28 -12.06 -14.52
C ASP A 97 3.43 -11.79 -16.03
N ARG A 98 4.24 -10.78 -16.41
CA ARG A 98 4.55 -10.49 -17.83
C ARG A 98 5.34 -11.62 -18.50
N ALA A 99 6.36 -12.15 -17.83
CA ALA A 99 7.15 -13.26 -18.37
C ALA A 99 6.32 -14.53 -18.57
N ALA A 100 5.43 -14.84 -17.61
CA ALA A 100 4.52 -15.96 -17.72
C ALA A 100 3.49 -15.79 -18.84
N ALA A 101 3.02 -14.56 -19.09
CA ALA A 101 2.12 -14.27 -20.21
C ALA A 101 2.82 -14.44 -21.57
N ALA A 102 4.06 -13.98 -21.71
CA ALA A 102 4.85 -14.13 -22.94
C ALA A 102 5.12 -15.61 -23.26
N ALA A 103 5.53 -16.41 -22.28
CA ALA A 103 5.79 -17.84 -22.47
C ALA A 103 4.53 -18.61 -22.91
N LYS A 104 3.34 -18.23 -22.41
CA LYS A 104 2.07 -18.82 -22.86
C LYS A 104 1.77 -18.49 -24.32
N GLN A 105 2.00 -17.25 -24.74
CA GLN A 105 1.79 -16.83 -26.13
C GLN A 105 2.73 -17.59 -27.08
N GLU A 106 4.01 -17.74 -26.73
CA GLU A 106 4.97 -18.52 -27.54
C GLU A 106 4.53 -19.98 -27.69
N THR A 107 3.96 -20.59 -26.64
CA THR A 107 3.48 -21.99 -26.71
C THR A 107 2.22 -22.11 -27.57
N GLU A 108 1.31 -21.12 -27.50
CA GLU A 108 0.08 -21.08 -28.30
C GLU A 108 0.34 -20.76 -29.79
N ASP A 109 1.40 -20.01 -30.10
CA ASP A 109 1.81 -19.70 -31.48
C ASP A 109 2.60 -20.84 -32.16
N GLU A 110 3.14 -21.80 -31.37
CA GLU A 110 3.86 -22.98 -31.85
C GLU A 110 2.96 -24.23 -32.08
N GLU A 111 1.69 -24.20 -31.63
CA GLU A 111 0.66 -25.24 -31.88
C GLU A 111 -0.19 -24.96 -33.13
#